data_AF-A0A7S1Z3Z3-F1
#
_entry.id   AF-A0A7S1Z3Z3-F1
#
_cell.length_a   1.000
_cell.length_b   1.000
_cell.length_c   1.000
_cell.angle_alpha   90.00
_cell.angle_beta   90.00
_cell.angle_gamma   90.00
#
_symmetry.space_group_name_H-M   'P 1'
#
loop_
_entity.id
_entity.type
_entity.pdbx_description
1 polymer ?
#
loop_
_entity_poly.entity_id
_entity_poly.type
_entity_poly.pdbx_seq_one_letter_code
_entity_poly.pdbx_strand_id
1 'polypeptide(L)'
;ARSSSREDSSKKGRGAGVRFGPLHFREYEILAVDNPGISQSGAGIGIGWNYTDSPSSTVNEIELSRGPRRRLMEIKMPREAREAKLLENGVTEDELQAVTRSICTAKKKRVETLKNMKLEKRHETWENLYRKAKIILRIKKKDLKAVDKLWDQANTQSPALLAY
;
A
#
# COMPACT_ATOMS: atom_id res chain seq x y z
N ALA A 1 -4.57 10.78 86.34
CA ALA A 1 -4.33 9.94 85.16
C ALA A 1 -4.31 10.82 83.92
N ARG A 2 -3.16 11.00 83.27
CA ARG A 2 -3.01 11.77 82.01
C ARG A 2 -2.90 10.73 80.87
N SER A 3 -4.01 10.40 80.20
CA SER A 3 -3.95 9.63 78.97
C SER A 3 -3.92 10.60 77.78
N SER A 4 -2.70 10.81 77.30
CA SER A 4 -2.37 11.50 76.06
C SER A 4 -2.92 10.71 74.87
N SER A 5 -4.07 11.13 74.34
CA SER A 5 -4.57 10.72 73.03
C SER A 5 -3.62 11.23 71.95
N ARG A 6 -2.80 10.32 71.39
CA ARG A 6 -1.98 10.59 70.21
C ARG A 6 -2.91 10.76 69.01
N GLU A 7 -3.00 11.97 68.49
CA GLU A 7 -3.55 12.22 67.17
C GLU A 7 -2.62 11.57 66.14
N ASP A 8 -3.08 10.47 65.57
CA ASP A 8 -2.40 9.77 64.49
C ASP A 8 -2.60 10.57 63.20
N SER A 9 -1.76 11.59 62.99
CA SER A 9 -1.68 12.33 61.74
C SER A 9 -1.07 11.41 60.66
N SER A 10 -1.86 10.49 60.14
CA SER A 10 -1.49 9.66 59.00
C SER A 10 -1.21 10.58 57.80
N LYS A 11 0.07 10.83 57.52
CA LYS A 11 0.51 11.46 56.27
C LYS A 11 0.12 10.53 55.13
N LYS A 12 -1.07 10.73 54.54
CA LYS A 12 -1.45 10.11 53.27
C LYS A 12 -0.38 10.46 52.25
N GLY A 13 0.48 9.49 51.92
CA GLY A 13 1.35 9.57 50.76
C GLY A 13 0.47 9.97 49.58
N ARG A 14 0.83 11.06 48.90
CA ARG A 14 0.16 11.48 47.67
C ARG A 14 0.41 10.39 46.63
N GLY A 15 -0.42 9.35 46.64
CA GLY A 15 -0.44 8.35 45.61
C GLY A 15 -0.59 9.07 44.29
N ALA A 16 0.33 8.83 43.36
CA ALA A 16 0.29 9.40 42.03
C ALA A 16 -0.92 8.80 41.28
N GLY A 17 -2.09 9.37 41.51
CA GLY A 17 -3.33 8.99 40.84
C GLY A 17 -3.39 9.66 39.48
N VAL A 18 -3.51 8.87 38.42
CA VAL A 18 -3.82 9.37 37.08
C VAL A 18 -5.25 9.93 37.10
N ARG A 19 -5.42 11.13 36.56
CA ARG A 19 -6.72 11.76 36.35
C ARG A 19 -6.84 12.15 34.89
N PHE A 20 -8.02 11.97 34.33
CA PHE A 20 -8.33 12.44 32.99
C PHE A 20 -9.02 13.79 33.08
N GLY A 21 -8.66 14.71 32.19
CA GLY A 21 -9.37 15.98 32.01
C GLY A 21 -10.71 15.78 31.29
N PRO A 22 -11.46 16.88 31.07
CA PRO A 22 -12.64 16.85 30.21
C PRO A 22 -12.25 16.46 28.79
N LEU A 23 -13.09 15.66 28.13
CA LEU A 23 -12.92 15.28 26.74
C LEU A 23 -13.66 16.29 25.86
N HIS A 24 -12.98 16.79 24.83
CA HIS A 24 -13.55 17.68 23.82
C HIS A 24 -13.71 16.91 22.51
N PHE A 25 -14.85 17.08 21.85
CA PHE A 25 -15.16 16.38 20.60
C PHE A 25 -15.24 17.38 19.45
N ARG A 26 -14.74 16.95 18.30
CA ARG A 26 -14.82 17.68 17.03
C ARG A 26 -15.48 16.80 16.00
N GLU A 27 -16.54 17.31 15.39
CA GLU A 27 -17.26 16.67 14.30
C GLU A 27 -16.79 17.29 12.99
N TYR A 28 -16.05 16.51 12.21
CA TYR A 28 -15.52 16.95 10.92
C TYR A 28 -16.54 16.73 9.80
N GLU A 29 -16.47 17.59 8.80
CA GLU A 29 -17.23 17.40 7.56
C GLU A 29 -16.88 16.07 6.88
N ILE A 30 -17.89 15.45 6.26
CA ILE A 30 -17.75 14.20 5.52
C ILE A 30 -17.66 14.51 4.03
N LEU A 31 -16.64 13.97 3.36
CA LEU A 31 -16.36 14.21 1.94
C LEU A 31 -16.26 12.89 1.16
N ALA A 32 -16.62 12.91 -0.12
CA ALA A 32 -16.35 11.80 -1.03
C ALA A 32 -14.89 11.84 -1.50
N VAL A 33 -14.15 10.75 -1.27
CA VAL A 33 -12.72 10.66 -1.58
C VAL A 33 -12.42 9.53 -2.55
N ASP A 34 -11.52 9.78 -3.50
CA ASP A 34 -11.08 8.88 -4.56
C ASP A 34 -9.98 7.91 -4.13
N ASN A 35 -10.14 7.25 -2.97
CA ASN A 35 -9.14 6.32 -2.47
C ASN A 35 -9.22 4.94 -3.17
N PRO A 36 -8.22 4.53 -3.98
CA PRO A 36 -8.24 3.23 -4.67
C PRO A 36 -7.97 2.04 -3.73
N GLY A 37 -7.55 2.27 -2.48
CA GLY A 37 -7.28 1.25 -1.46
C GLY A 37 -8.53 0.63 -0.84
N ILE A 38 -9.71 1.14 -1.16
CA ILE A 38 -10.98 0.59 -0.70
C ILE A 38 -11.19 -0.78 -1.37
N SER A 39 -11.38 -1.82 -0.55
CA SER A 39 -11.47 -3.20 -1.04
C SER A 39 -12.70 -3.44 -1.93
N GLN A 40 -13.78 -2.68 -1.72
CA GLN A 40 -15.01 -2.72 -2.51
C GLN A 40 -15.07 -1.54 -3.51
N SER A 41 -15.99 -1.59 -4.46
CA SER A 41 -16.29 -0.46 -5.37
C SER A 41 -17.01 0.68 -4.62
N GLY A 42 -17.13 1.84 -5.28
CA GLY A 42 -17.80 3.03 -4.75
C GLY A 42 -16.87 4.01 -4.03
N ALA A 43 -17.38 5.23 -3.80
CA ALA A 43 -16.63 6.34 -3.25
C ALA A 43 -16.22 6.14 -1.78
N GLY A 44 -15.02 6.55 -1.43
CA GLY A 44 -14.55 6.57 -0.04
C GLY A 44 -15.22 7.66 0.79
N ILE A 45 -15.32 7.41 2.08
CA ILE A 45 -15.61 8.45 3.06
C ILE A 45 -14.27 9.03 3.50
N GLY A 46 -14.10 10.33 3.30
CA GLY A 46 -13.05 11.13 3.87
C GLY A 46 -13.58 12.10 4.91
N ILE A 47 -12.65 12.64 5.69
CA ILE A 47 -12.89 13.75 6.60
C ILE A 47 -12.24 14.98 6.00
N GLY A 48 -12.96 16.10 6.01
CA GLY A 48 -12.41 17.39 5.63
C GLY A 48 -11.71 18.08 6.80
N TRP A 49 -11.40 19.36 6.61
CA TRP A 49 -10.68 20.16 7.59
C TRP A 49 -11.61 21.00 8.46
N ASN A 50 -12.83 21.27 7.96
CA ASN A 50 -13.83 22.00 8.74
C ASN A 50 -14.40 21.09 9.83
N TYR A 51 -14.62 21.66 11.01
CA TYR A 51 -15.21 20.96 12.13
C TYR A 51 -16.18 21.84 12.91
N THR A 52 -17.12 21.18 13.58
CA THR A 52 -17.98 21.77 14.60
C THR A 52 -17.55 21.23 15.96
N ASP A 53 -17.46 22.11 16.97
CA ASP A 53 -17.17 21.69 18.33
C ASP A 53 -18.45 21.11 18.97
N SER A 54 -18.33 19.92 19.55
CA SER A 54 -19.40 19.25 20.27
C SER A 54 -19.19 19.37 21.79
N PRO A 55 -20.26 19.23 22.61
CA PRO A 55 -20.17 19.40 24.06
C PRO A 55 -19.14 18.48 24.69
N SER A 56 -18.41 18.97 25.69
CA SER A 56 -17.43 18.16 26.42
C SER A 56 -18.09 17.13 27.32
N SER A 57 -17.48 15.95 27.47
CA SER A 57 -17.95 14.87 28.35
C SER A 57 -16.80 14.30 29.19
N THR A 58 -17.13 13.56 30.25
CA THR A 58 -16.14 12.87 31.08
C THR A 58 -15.85 11.45 30.56
N VAL A 59 -14.64 10.94 30.81
CA VAL A 59 -14.28 9.55 30.43
C VAL A 59 -15.27 8.53 30.99
N ASN A 60 -15.73 8.74 32.22
CA ASN A 60 -16.66 7.82 32.89
C ASN A 60 -18.01 7.76 32.17
N GLU A 61 -18.55 8.90 31.72
CA GLU A 61 -19.80 8.94 30.95
C GLU A 61 -19.68 8.13 29.65
N ILE A 62 -18.56 8.26 28.94
CA ILE A 62 -18.33 7.53 27.69
C ILE A 62 -18.22 6.04 27.94
N GLU A 63 -17.39 5.62 28.91
CA GLU A 63 -17.19 4.19 29.18
C GLU A 63 -18.46 3.52 29.72
N LEU A 64 -19.32 4.25 30.44
CA LEU A 64 -20.66 3.77 30.84
C LEU A 64 -21.58 3.51 29.64
N SER A 65 -21.49 4.35 28.60
CA SER A 65 -22.29 4.21 27.37
C SER A 65 -21.70 3.23 26.36
N ARG A 66 -20.48 2.73 26.59
CA ARG A 66 -19.74 1.95 25.62
C ARG A 66 -20.35 0.56 25.45
N GLY A 67 -20.83 0.29 24.25
CA GLY A 67 -21.29 -1.05 23.86
C GLY A 67 -20.18 -2.12 23.80
N PRO A 68 -20.53 -3.38 23.53
CA PRO A 68 -19.56 -4.47 23.42
C PRO A 68 -18.54 -4.21 22.30
N ARG A 69 -17.36 -4.85 22.43
CA ARG A 69 -16.28 -4.72 21.44
C ARG A 69 -16.75 -5.27 20.09
N ARG A 70 -16.68 -4.43 19.06
CA ARG A 70 -17.04 -4.80 17.69
C ARG A 70 -16.12 -5.86 17.10
N ARG A 71 -16.70 -6.79 16.35
CA ARG A 71 -15.98 -7.76 15.51
C ARG A 71 -15.44 -7.08 14.26
N LEU A 72 -14.43 -7.67 13.62
CA LEU A 72 -13.80 -7.08 12.43
C LEU A 72 -14.82 -6.76 11.30
N MET A 73 -15.81 -7.62 11.11
CA MET A 73 -16.86 -7.43 10.10
C MET A 73 -17.80 -6.26 10.43
N GLU A 74 -18.00 -5.95 11.72
CA GLU A 74 -18.84 -4.84 12.19
C GLU A 74 -18.10 -3.48 12.13
N ILE A 75 -16.79 -3.50 11.92
CA ILE A 75 -15.98 -2.29 11.70
C ILE A 75 -16.04 -1.89 10.22
N LYS A 76 -16.24 -2.85 9.30
CA LYS A 76 -16.29 -2.58 7.86
C LYS A 76 -17.64 -2.00 7.48
N MET A 77 -17.63 -0.77 6.97
CA MET A 77 -18.83 -0.14 6.45
C MET A 77 -19.14 -0.67 5.03
N PRO A 78 -20.35 -1.20 4.77
CA PRO A 78 -20.75 -1.65 3.44
C PRO A 78 -20.90 -0.48 2.47
N ARG A 79 -20.89 -0.76 1.18
CA ARG A 79 -20.92 0.27 0.12
C ARG A 79 -22.17 1.13 0.21
N GLU A 80 -23.32 0.50 0.37
CA GLU A 80 -24.63 1.14 0.41
C GLU A 80 -24.72 2.10 1.58
N ALA A 81 -24.23 1.69 2.75
CA ALA A 81 -24.16 2.54 3.93
C ALA A 81 -23.21 3.73 3.75
N ARG A 82 -22.08 3.54 3.03
CA ARG A 82 -21.16 4.64 2.73
C ARG A 82 -21.81 5.67 1.80
N GLU A 83 -22.40 5.20 0.72
CA GLU A 83 -23.06 6.07 -0.27
C GLU A 83 -24.23 6.82 0.37
N ALA A 84 -25.07 6.15 1.17
CA ALA A 84 -26.13 6.79 1.93
C ALA A 84 -25.61 7.87 2.88
N LYS A 85 -24.49 7.60 3.58
CA LYS A 85 -23.87 8.60 4.47
C LYS A 85 -23.34 9.81 3.71
N LEU A 86 -22.72 9.60 2.55
CA LEU A 86 -22.23 10.69 1.70
C LEU A 86 -23.39 11.56 1.20
N LEU A 87 -24.48 10.95 0.73
CA LEU A 87 -25.68 11.67 0.27
C LEU A 87 -26.33 12.47 1.41
N GLU A 88 -26.44 11.89 2.61
CA GLU A 88 -26.94 12.59 3.80
C GLU A 88 -26.10 13.84 4.15
N ASN A 89 -24.81 13.81 3.84
CA ASN A 89 -23.88 14.91 4.11
C ASN A 89 -23.75 15.89 2.92
N GLY A 90 -24.69 15.84 1.97
CA GLY A 90 -24.79 16.83 0.89
C GLY A 90 -23.92 16.54 -0.34
N VAL A 91 -23.24 15.39 -0.40
CA VAL A 91 -22.56 14.95 -1.63
C VAL A 91 -23.61 14.60 -2.67
N THR A 92 -23.43 15.09 -3.89
CA THR A 92 -24.37 14.81 -4.98
C THR A 92 -24.14 13.43 -5.60
N GLU A 93 -25.17 12.84 -6.21
CA GLU A 93 -25.03 11.57 -6.94
C GLU A 93 -24.00 11.69 -8.09
N ASP A 94 -23.94 12.84 -8.75
CA ASP A 94 -23.00 13.09 -9.84
C ASP A 94 -21.54 13.07 -9.36
N GLU A 95 -21.25 13.72 -8.23
CA GLU A 95 -19.94 13.68 -7.58
C GLU A 95 -19.57 12.26 -7.16
N LEU A 96 -20.52 11.52 -6.59
CA LEU A 96 -20.34 10.14 -6.17
C LEU A 96 -19.97 9.24 -7.36
N GLN A 97 -20.65 9.41 -8.50
CA GLN A 97 -20.32 8.71 -9.73
C GLN A 97 -18.95 9.11 -10.28
N ALA A 98 -18.62 10.41 -10.28
CA ALA A 98 -17.34 10.90 -10.75
C ALA A 98 -16.17 10.30 -9.95
N VAL A 99 -16.26 10.31 -8.61
CA VAL A 99 -15.27 9.69 -7.71
C VAL A 99 -15.20 8.18 -7.90
N THR A 100 -16.34 7.51 -8.10
CA THR A 100 -16.34 6.06 -8.35
C THR A 100 -15.63 5.73 -9.67
N ARG A 101 -15.82 6.54 -10.72
CA ARG A 101 -15.13 6.37 -12.01
C ARG A 101 -13.63 6.63 -11.89
N SER A 102 -13.21 7.63 -11.11
CA SER A 102 -11.77 7.90 -10.89
C SER A 102 -11.09 6.74 -10.17
N ILE A 103 -11.73 6.19 -9.12
CA ILE A 103 -11.24 5.00 -8.40
C ILE A 103 -11.11 3.80 -9.34
N CYS A 104 -12.14 3.52 -10.14
CA CYS A 104 -12.11 2.42 -11.12
C CYS A 104 -10.97 2.58 -12.12
N THR A 105 -10.73 3.81 -12.58
CA THR A 105 -9.63 4.14 -13.49
C THR A 105 -8.27 3.92 -12.83
N ALA A 106 -8.09 4.39 -11.59
CA ALA A 106 -6.85 4.19 -10.82
C ALA A 106 -6.56 2.71 -10.56
N LYS A 107 -7.60 1.92 -10.23
CA LYS A 107 -7.49 0.46 -10.06
C LYS A 107 -7.08 -0.24 -11.36
N LYS A 108 -7.69 0.13 -12.51
CA LYS A 108 -7.32 -0.40 -13.83
C LYS A 108 -5.87 -0.09 -14.18
N LYS A 109 -5.45 1.17 -14.02
CA LYS A 109 -4.05 1.60 -14.22
C LYS A 109 -3.09 0.78 -13.37
N ARG A 110 -3.41 0.52 -12.09
CA ARG A 110 -2.56 -0.31 -11.23
C ARG A 110 -2.44 -1.76 -11.73
N VAL A 111 -3.54 -2.35 -12.19
CA VAL A 111 -3.52 -3.70 -12.79
C VAL A 111 -2.67 -3.72 -14.07
N GLU A 112 -2.75 -2.69 -14.90
CA GLU A 112 -1.94 -2.54 -16.10
C GLU A 112 -0.46 -2.37 -15.76
N THR A 113 -0.10 -1.51 -14.81
CA THR A 113 1.28 -1.35 -14.34
C THR A 113 1.84 -2.68 -13.83
N LEU A 114 1.07 -3.44 -13.05
CA LEU A 114 1.50 -4.75 -12.55
C LEU A 114 1.70 -5.78 -13.69
N LYS A 115 0.90 -5.70 -14.77
CA LYS A 115 1.09 -6.53 -15.96
C LYS A 115 2.34 -6.10 -16.73
N ASN A 116 2.52 -4.80 -16.94
CA ASN A 116 3.66 -4.24 -17.66
C ASN A 116 4.98 -4.53 -16.94
N MET A 117 5.04 -4.39 -15.61
CA MET A 117 6.22 -4.77 -14.82
C MET A 117 6.61 -6.25 -15.01
N LYS A 118 5.64 -7.15 -15.17
CA LYS A 118 5.93 -8.56 -15.47
C LYS A 118 6.46 -8.74 -16.89
N LEU A 119 5.96 -7.97 -17.84
CA LEU A 119 6.43 -7.98 -19.23
C LEU A 119 7.83 -7.36 -19.34
N GLU A 120 8.12 -6.29 -18.62
CA GLU A 120 9.44 -5.66 -18.56
C GLU A 120 10.50 -6.65 -18.06
N LYS A 121 10.26 -7.35 -16.95
CA LYS A 121 11.16 -8.42 -16.48
C LYS A 121 11.38 -9.51 -17.53
N ARG A 122 10.33 -9.86 -18.29
CA ARG A 122 10.44 -10.82 -19.40
C ARG A 122 11.26 -10.26 -20.55
N HIS A 123 11.09 -8.99 -20.88
CA HIS A 123 11.86 -8.32 -21.92
C HIS A 123 13.33 -8.23 -21.54
N GLU A 124 13.65 -7.82 -20.31
CA GLU A 124 15.03 -7.77 -19.79
C GLU A 124 15.73 -9.12 -19.84
N THR A 125 15.02 -10.19 -19.44
CA THR A 125 15.56 -11.56 -19.51
C THR A 125 15.74 -12.02 -20.96
N TRP A 126 14.80 -11.70 -21.87
CA TRP A 126 14.93 -11.98 -23.29
C TRP A 126 16.10 -11.24 -23.93
N GLU A 127 16.24 -9.93 -23.68
CA GLU A 127 17.34 -9.13 -24.21
C GLU A 127 18.70 -9.65 -23.73
N ASN A 128 18.80 -10.04 -22.45
CA ASN A 128 20.02 -10.63 -21.91
C ASN A 128 20.36 -11.97 -22.55
N LEU A 129 19.35 -12.83 -22.79
CA LEU A 129 19.53 -14.09 -23.52
C LEU A 129 19.94 -13.85 -24.97
N TYR A 130 19.25 -12.95 -25.67
CA TYR A 130 19.54 -12.58 -27.05
C TYR A 130 20.95 -12.01 -27.20
N ARG A 131 21.39 -11.14 -26.28
CA ARG A 131 22.74 -10.57 -26.27
C ARG A 131 23.80 -11.66 -26.10
N LYS A 132 23.60 -12.61 -25.17
CA LYS A 132 24.50 -13.75 -24.98
C LYS A 132 24.53 -14.68 -26.19
N ALA A 133 23.37 -15.02 -26.75
CA ALA A 133 23.28 -15.86 -27.95
C ALA A 133 23.98 -15.22 -29.15
N LYS A 134 23.80 -13.91 -29.35
CA LYS A 134 24.46 -13.13 -30.42
C LYS A 134 25.99 -13.15 -30.29
N ILE A 135 26.52 -13.09 -29.06
CA ILE A 135 27.97 -13.20 -28.80
C ILE A 135 28.46 -14.59 -29.16
N ILE A 136 27.78 -15.65 -28.70
CA ILE A 136 28.16 -17.04 -28.99
C ILE A 136 28.12 -17.33 -30.49
N LEU A 137 27.07 -16.89 -31.19
CA LEU A 137 26.95 -17.04 -32.64
C LEU A 137 28.09 -16.31 -33.39
N ARG A 138 28.50 -15.13 -32.92
CA ARG A 138 29.65 -14.41 -33.49
C ARG A 138 30.97 -15.15 -33.28
N ILE A 139 31.19 -15.76 -32.11
CA ILE A 139 32.39 -16.53 -31.81
C ILE A 139 32.43 -17.79 -32.71
N LYS A 140 31.35 -18.57 -32.76
CA LYS A 140 31.27 -19.76 -33.64
C LYS A 140 31.54 -19.44 -35.11
N LYS A 141 31.05 -18.28 -35.60
CA LYS A 141 31.31 -17.83 -36.98
C LYS A 141 32.79 -17.50 -37.22
N LYS A 142 33.52 -17.02 -36.21
CA LYS A 142 34.97 -16.78 -36.31
C LYS A 142 35.74 -18.10 -36.29
N ASP A 143 35.35 -19.04 -35.43
CA ASP A 143 35.99 -20.35 -35.34
C ASP A 143 35.83 -21.15 -36.64
N LEU A 144 34.63 -21.17 -37.23
CA LEU A 144 34.40 -21.78 -38.55
C LEU A 144 35.29 -21.19 -39.65
N LYS A 145 35.44 -19.87 -39.68
CA LYS A 145 36.35 -19.19 -40.63
C LYS A 145 37.82 -19.50 -40.37
N ALA A 146 38.22 -19.71 -39.10
CA ALA A 146 39.58 -20.08 -38.76
C ALA A 146 39.91 -21.51 -39.23
N VAL A 147 38.96 -22.44 -39.08
CA VAL A 147 39.08 -23.81 -39.59
C VAL A 147 39.17 -23.83 -41.13
N ASP A 148 38.32 -23.07 -41.83
CA ASP A 148 38.39 -22.95 -43.30
C ASP A 148 39.77 -22.48 -43.76
N LYS A 149 40.32 -21.48 -43.08
CA LYS A 149 41.65 -20.92 -43.38
C LYS A 149 42.79 -21.91 -43.13
N LEU A 150 42.65 -22.79 -42.13
CA LEU A 150 43.63 -23.86 -41.86
C LEU A 150 43.61 -24.92 -42.96
N TRP A 151 42.42 -25.27 -43.47
CA TRP A 151 42.28 -26.18 -44.61
C TRP A 151 42.90 -25.61 -45.89
N ASP A 152 42.68 -24.33 -46.16
CA ASP A 152 43.32 -23.64 -47.29
C ASP A 152 44.85 -23.66 -47.16
N GLN A 153 45.38 -23.36 -45.98
CA GLN A 153 46.83 -23.39 -45.72
C GLN A 153 47.42 -24.80 -45.86
N ALA A 154 46.75 -25.82 -45.34
CA ALA A 154 47.18 -27.21 -45.45
C ALA A 154 47.20 -27.69 -46.92
N ASN A 155 46.16 -27.36 -47.69
CA ASN A 155 46.09 -27.69 -49.12
C ASN A 155 47.16 -26.95 -49.94
N THR A 156 47.55 -25.75 -49.53
CA THR A 156 48.61 -24.97 -50.20
C THR A 156 50.01 -25.54 -49.89
N GLN A 157 50.22 -26.15 -48.72
CA GLN A 157 51.48 -26.78 -48.32
C GLN A 157 51.61 -28.24 -48.78
N SER A 158 50.48 -28.94 -49.00
CA SER A 158 50.44 -30.34 -49.43
C SER A 158 51.14 -30.68 -50.76
N PRO A 159 51.17 -29.83 -51.82
CA PRO A 159 51.87 -30.19 -53.06
C PRO A 159 53.40 -30.34 -52.88
N ALA A 160 53.98 -29.85 -51.78
CA ALA A 160 55.41 -30.02 -51.50
C ALA A 160 55.78 -31.41 -50.95
N LEU A 161 54.82 -32.20 -50.43
CA LEU A 161 55.07 -33.51 -49.82
C LEU A 161 54.78 -34.71 -50.73
N LEU A 162 54.26 -34.48 -51.94
CA LEU A 162 54.02 -35.50 -52.97
C LEU A 162 55.09 -35.51 -54.08
N ALA A 163 56.16 -34.72 -53.92
CA ALA A 163 57.20 -34.53 -54.92
C ALA A 163 58.52 -35.29 -54.62
N TYR A 164 58.50 -36.26 -53.71
CA TYR A 164 59.64 -37.15 -53.43
C TYR A 164 59.23 -38.62 -53.51
#